data_AF-A0A4R8HGQ9-F1
#
_entry.id   AF-A0A4R8HGQ9-F1
#
_cell.length_a   1.000
_cell.length_b   1.000
_cell.length_c   1.000
_cell.angle_alpha   90.00
_cell.angle_beta   90.00
_cell.angle_gamma   90.00
#
_symmetry.space_group_name_H-M   'P 1'
#
loop_
_entity.id
_entity.type
_entity.pdbx_description
1 polymer ?
#
loop_
_entity_poly.entity_id
_entity_poly.type
_entity_poly.pdbx_seq_one_letter_code
_entity_poly.pdbx_strand_id
1 'polypeptide(L)'
;MKDDLRYTPSDCFETFPFPQGYETDAALEAIGQAYHDHRAALMIAADEGMTKTYNRFHKSDERGEPIRRLRELHDEMDRAVLRAYGWDDLAEELRPEFLTEETEDDHTYQNRYFWPAEQRDRVLARLLALNAERHAEEVAAGRAPERAARRSAEEADEAQDALDLS
;
A
#
# COMPACT_ATOMS: atom_id res chain seq x y z
N MET A 1 15.23 -2.39 10.51
CA MET A 1 14.24 -1.72 9.62
C MET A 1 14.92 -0.47 9.08
N LYS A 2 14.98 -0.24 7.77
CA LYS A 2 15.59 0.99 7.24
C LYS A 2 14.49 2.04 7.10
N ASP A 3 14.58 3.09 7.91
CA ASP A 3 13.62 4.21 8.00
C ASP A 3 13.72 5.23 6.85
N ASP A 4 14.66 5.04 5.92
CA ASP A 4 14.73 5.84 4.70
C ASP A 4 13.79 5.22 3.65
N LEU A 5 12.57 5.77 3.53
CA LEU A 5 11.61 5.43 2.49
C LEU A 5 12.11 5.95 1.13
N ARG A 6 13.20 5.36 0.63
CA ARG A 6 13.71 5.60 -0.73
C ARG A 6 12.86 4.77 -1.67
N TYR A 7 11.94 5.45 -2.35
CA TYR A 7 11.20 4.85 -3.44
C TYR A 7 12.15 4.61 -4.63
N THR A 8 12.50 3.34 -4.87
CA THR A 8 13.18 2.88 -6.08
C THR A 8 12.14 2.13 -6.93
N PRO A 9 11.83 2.59 -8.15
CA PRO A 9 10.79 1.96 -8.98
C PRO A 9 10.99 0.45 -9.18
N SER A 10 12.24 0.01 -9.32
CA SER A 10 12.59 -1.41 -9.48
C SER A 10 12.29 -2.27 -8.26
N ASP A 11 12.36 -1.71 -7.05
CA ASP A 11 12.14 -2.46 -5.81
C ASP A 11 10.70 -2.30 -5.27
N CYS A 12 10.03 -1.19 -5.59
CA CYS A 12 8.70 -0.86 -5.06
C CYS A 12 7.54 -0.99 -6.06
N PHE A 13 7.78 -0.83 -7.37
CA PHE A 13 6.72 -0.79 -8.39
C PHE A 13 6.74 -2.00 -9.32
N GLU A 14 7.91 -2.36 -9.86
CA GLU A 14 8.04 -3.44 -10.85
C GLU A 14 7.64 -4.81 -10.30
N THR A 15 7.88 -5.05 -9.01
CA THR A 15 7.52 -6.29 -8.31
C THR A 15 6.20 -6.18 -7.54
N PHE A 16 5.51 -5.04 -7.59
CA PHE A 16 4.30 -4.84 -6.82
C PHE A 16 3.17 -5.71 -7.38
N PRO A 17 2.49 -6.51 -6.54
CA PRO A 17 1.47 -7.41 -7.03
C PRO A 17 0.17 -6.62 -7.31
N PHE A 18 0.05 -5.94 -8.45
CA PHE A 18 -1.18 -5.21 -8.82
C PHE A 18 -2.39 -6.15 -9.02
N PRO A 19 -3.63 -5.74 -8.68
CA PRO A 19 -4.80 -6.58 -8.90
C PRO A 19 -5.00 -6.86 -10.39
N GLN A 20 -5.62 -7.99 -10.76
CA GLN A 20 -5.85 -8.29 -12.18
C GLN A 20 -6.95 -7.39 -12.75
N GLY A 21 -6.78 -6.90 -13.98
CA GLY A 21 -7.79 -6.10 -14.68
C GLY A 21 -8.00 -4.67 -14.14
N TYR A 22 -7.19 -4.24 -13.18
CA TYR A 22 -7.30 -2.94 -12.52
C TYR A 22 -7.25 -1.75 -13.50
N GLU A 23 -6.51 -1.88 -14.60
CA GLU A 23 -6.36 -0.83 -15.63
C GLU A 23 -7.67 -0.51 -16.37
N THR A 24 -8.63 -1.43 -16.33
CA THR A 24 -9.93 -1.30 -17.02
C THR A 24 -11.12 -1.28 -16.05
N ASP A 25 -10.84 -1.23 -14.75
CA ASP A 25 -11.87 -1.19 -13.73
C ASP A 25 -12.46 0.24 -13.65
N ALA A 26 -13.65 0.40 -14.21
CA ALA A 26 -14.37 1.67 -14.24
C ALA A 26 -14.72 2.19 -12.83
N ALA A 27 -14.88 1.32 -11.84
CA ALA A 27 -15.16 1.76 -10.46
C ALA A 27 -13.89 2.34 -9.81
N LEU A 28 -12.73 1.72 -10.03
CA LEU A 28 -11.44 2.26 -9.61
C LEU A 28 -11.11 3.59 -10.30
N GLU A 29 -11.36 3.69 -11.61
CA GLU A 29 -11.16 4.93 -12.36
C GLU A 29 -12.05 6.06 -11.81
N ALA A 30 -13.34 5.79 -11.62
CA ALA A 30 -14.29 6.78 -11.12
C ALA A 30 -13.93 7.28 -9.71
N ILE A 31 -13.57 6.39 -8.79
CA ILE A 31 -13.22 6.79 -7.42
C ILE A 31 -11.87 7.53 -7.36
N GLY A 32 -10.89 7.09 -8.15
CA GLY A 32 -9.59 7.74 -8.27
C GLY A 32 -9.74 9.16 -8.83
N GLN A 33 -10.57 9.33 -9.86
CA GLN A 33 -10.88 10.63 -10.45
C GLN A 33 -11.58 11.55 -9.44
N ALA A 34 -12.60 11.05 -8.72
CA ALA A 34 -13.31 11.82 -7.71
C ALA A 34 -12.38 12.29 -6.58
N TYR A 35 -11.49 11.42 -6.09
CA TYR A 35 -10.46 11.77 -5.11
C TYR A 35 -9.51 12.84 -5.64
N HIS A 36 -8.99 12.64 -6.86
CA HIS A 36 -8.05 13.55 -7.49
C HIS A 36 -8.63 14.95 -7.67
N ASP A 37 -9.85 15.04 -8.22
CA ASP A 37 -10.52 16.30 -8.51
C ASP A 37 -10.88 17.05 -7.23
N HIS A 38 -11.38 16.34 -6.22
CA HIS A 38 -11.69 16.95 -4.93
C HIS A 38 -10.43 17.48 -4.24
N ARG A 39 -9.33 16.72 -4.24
CA ARG A 39 -8.04 17.16 -3.68
C ARG A 39 -7.52 18.40 -4.41
N ALA A 40 -7.56 18.39 -5.74
CA ALA A 40 -7.11 19.51 -6.56
C ALA A 40 -7.96 20.78 -6.30
N ALA A 41 -9.29 20.64 -6.29
CA ALA A 41 -10.21 21.74 -6.00
C ALA A 41 -10.00 22.31 -4.59
N LEU A 42 -9.77 21.44 -3.59
CA LEU A 42 -9.48 21.84 -2.22
C LEU A 42 -8.18 22.64 -2.14
N MET A 43 -7.11 22.17 -2.78
CA MET A 43 -5.81 22.85 -2.79
C MET A 43 -5.90 24.24 -3.43
N ILE A 44 -6.61 24.35 -4.56
CA ILE A 44 -6.85 25.63 -5.25
C ILE A 44 -7.68 26.57 -4.38
N ALA A 45 -8.79 26.10 -3.82
CA ALA A 45 -9.70 26.92 -3.03
C ALA A 45 -9.07 27.43 -1.73
N ALA A 46 -8.18 26.64 -1.12
CA ALA A 46 -7.47 27.00 0.11
C ALA A 46 -6.16 27.77 -0.13
N ASP A 47 -5.69 27.90 -1.38
CA ASP A 47 -4.34 28.38 -1.74
C ASP A 47 -3.23 27.61 -0.98
N GLU A 48 -3.37 26.29 -0.96
CA GLU A 48 -2.51 25.38 -0.20
C GLU A 48 -1.80 24.37 -1.11
N GLY A 49 -0.51 24.17 -0.84
CA GLY A 49 0.25 23.05 -1.41
C GLY A 49 0.00 21.74 -0.66
N MET A 50 0.45 20.64 -1.28
CA MET A 50 0.23 19.26 -0.83
C MET A 50 0.57 19.04 0.66
N THR A 51 1.70 19.55 1.12
CA THR A 51 2.14 19.40 2.51
C THR A 51 1.14 20.02 3.50
N LYS A 52 0.61 21.22 3.23
CA LYS A 52 -0.36 21.87 4.12
C LYS A 52 -1.68 21.09 4.13
N THR A 53 -2.12 20.64 2.97
CA THR A 53 -3.33 19.82 2.82
C THR A 53 -3.23 18.53 3.62
N TYR A 54 -2.13 17.77 3.53
CA TYR A 54 -1.99 16.52 4.31
C TYR A 54 -1.76 16.75 5.79
N ASN A 55 -1.12 17.85 6.19
CA ASN A 55 -1.06 18.24 7.60
C ASN A 55 -2.48 18.44 8.17
N ARG A 56 -3.39 19.05 7.40
CA ARG A 56 -4.80 19.19 7.79
C ARG A 56 -5.55 17.86 7.72
N PHE A 57 -5.25 17.02 6.72
CA PHE A 57 -5.81 15.68 6.60
C PHE A 57 -5.55 14.83 7.84
N HIS A 58 -4.38 14.91 8.47
CA HIS A 58 -4.05 14.15 9.67
C HIS A 58 -4.51 14.79 11.00
N LYS A 59 -4.95 16.05 10.97
CA LYS A 59 -5.40 16.77 12.18
C LYS A 59 -6.77 16.29 12.68
N SER A 60 -6.79 15.71 13.86
CA SER A 60 -8.01 15.21 14.50
C SER A 60 -8.99 16.30 14.93
N ASP A 61 -8.59 17.57 14.95
CA ASP A 61 -9.40 18.76 15.24
C ASP A 61 -9.91 19.47 13.99
N GLU A 62 -9.44 19.09 12.79
CA GLU A 62 -9.93 19.63 11.53
C GLU A 62 -11.36 19.09 11.25
N ARG A 63 -12.32 20.01 11.29
CA ARG A 63 -13.76 19.75 11.12
C ARG A 63 -14.29 20.29 9.79
N GLY A 64 -13.45 20.92 8.98
CA GLY A 64 -13.83 21.50 7.69
C GLY A 64 -14.36 20.43 6.74
N GLU A 65 -15.51 20.71 6.15
CA GLU A 65 -16.18 19.83 5.20
C GLU A 65 -15.27 19.37 4.05
N PRO A 66 -14.42 20.23 3.44
CA PRO A 66 -13.53 19.79 2.36
C PRO A 66 -12.54 18.70 2.81
N ILE A 67 -12.00 18.79 4.02
CA ILE A 67 -11.04 17.79 4.53
C ILE A 67 -11.76 16.51 4.94
N ARG A 68 -12.96 16.61 5.53
CA ARG A 68 -13.80 15.44 5.82
C ARG A 68 -14.12 14.66 4.55
N ARG A 69 -14.58 15.35 3.51
CA ARG A 69 -14.85 14.71 2.21
C ARG A 69 -13.61 14.10 1.59
N LEU A 70 -12.44 14.72 1.76
CA LEU A 70 -11.17 14.16 1.31
C LEU A 70 -10.82 12.84 2.04
N ARG A 71 -11.09 12.75 3.34
CA ARG A 71 -10.91 11.52 4.14
C ARG A 71 -11.87 10.41 3.72
N GLU A 72 -13.14 10.76 3.49
CA GLU A 72 -14.14 9.80 2.98
C GLU A 72 -13.75 9.25 1.61
N LEU A 73 -13.35 10.12 0.67
CA LEU A 73 -12.89 9.69 -0.66
C LEU A 73 -11.64 8.80 -0.57
N HIS A 74 -10.75 9.05 0.38
CA HIS A 74 -9.59 8.20 0.62
C HIS A 74 -10.00 6.80 1.11
N ASP A 75 -10.90 6.72 2.09
CA ASP A 75 -11.43 5.44 2.58
C ASP A 75 -12.22 4.69 1.48
N GLU A 76 -13.06 5.40 0.73
CA GLU A 76 -13.78 4.83 -0.42
C GLU A 76 -12.81 4.25 -1.47
N MET A 77 -11.72 4.97 -1.77
CA MET A 77 -10.67 4.53 -2.69
C MET A 77 -9.93 3.30 -2.15
N ASP A 78 -9.48 3.32 -0.90
CA ASP A 78 -8.77 2.17 -0.30
C ASP A 78 -9.65 0.91 -0.31
N ARG A 79 -10.95 1.06 0.00
CA ARG A 79 -11.91 -0.04 -0.06
C ARG A 79 -12.13 -0.54 -1.48
N ALA A 80 -12.16 0.34 -2.48
CA ALA A 80 -12.26 -0.07 -3.87
C ALA A 80 -11.02 -0.85 -4.31
N VAL A 81 -9.83 -0.42 -3.89
CA VAL A 81 -8.57 -1.14 -4.14
C VAL A 81 -8.61 -2.53 -3.50
N LEU A 82 -9.01 -2.64 -2.23
CA LEU A 82 -9.15 -3.94 -1.55
C LEU A 82 -10.12 -4.88 -2.29
N ARG A 83 -11.24 -4.36 -2.82
CA ARG A 83 -12.16 -5.15 -3.65
C ARG A 83 -11.58 -5.57 -4.99
N ALA A 84 -10.77 -4.72 -5.63
CA ALA A 84 -10.08 -5.10 -6.87
C ALA A 84 -9.07 -6.25 -6.65
N TYR A 85 -8.52 -6.36 -5.44
CA TYR A 85 -7.74 -7.52 -4.99
C TYR A 85 -8.58 -8.77 -4.69
N GLY A 86 -9.90 -8.67 -4.69
CA GLY A 86 -10.81 -9.73 -4.22
C GLY A 86 -10.85 -9.88 -2.70
N TRP A 87 -10.47 -8.84 -1.95
CA TRP A 87 -10.44 -8.83 -0.49
C TRP A 87 -11.64 -8.08 0.09
N ASP A 88 -12.84 -8.52 -0.28
CA ASP A 88 -14.11 -7.90 0.14
C ASP A 88 -14.26 -7.87 1.67
N ASP A 89 -13.78 -8.92 2.36
CA ASP A 89 -13.80 -8.99 3.82
C ASP A 89 -12.97 -7.87 4.46
N LEU A 90 -11.78 -7.58 3.92
CA LEU A 90 -10.97 -6.46 4.39
C LEU A 90 -11.63 -5.12 4.03
N ALA A 91 -12.23 -5.00 2.84
CA ALA A 91 -12.93 -3.78 2.42
C ALA A 91 -14.16 -3.48 3.29
N GLU A 92 -14.74 -4.48 3.94
CA GLU A 92 -15.86 -4.32 4.87
C GLU A 92 -15.40 -3.96 6.28
N GLU A 93 -14.31 -4.56 6.76
CA GLU A 93 -13.84 -4.43 8.14
C GLU A 93 -12.92 -3.22 8.39
N LEU A 94 -12.00 -2.93 7.49
CA LEU A 94 -10.92 -1.97 7.74
C LEU A 94 -11.42 -0.52 7.70
N ARG A 95 -11.03 0.29 8.68
CA ARG A 95 -11.38 1.71 8.74
C ARG A 95 -10.21 2.54 9.25
N PRO A 96 -9.90 3.69 8.62
CA PRO A 96 -8.87 4.58 9.11
C PRO A 96 -9.30 5.30 10.39
N GLU A 97 -8.35 5.45 11.30
CA GLU A 97 -8.52 6.08 12.62
C GLU A 97 -7.43 7.13 12.85
N PHE A 98 -7.64 8.02 13.82
CA PHE A 98 -6.58 8.94 14.26
C PHE A 98 -5.66 8.23 15.23
N LEU A 99 -4.48 7.87 14.75
CA LEU A 99 -3.46 7.18 15.53
C LEU A 99 -2.79 8.17 16.50
N THR A 100 -2.73 7.82 17.77
CA THR A 100 -2.05 8.59 18.82
C THR A 100 -0.81 7.86 19.31
N GLU A 101 0.01 8.53 20.11
CA GLU A 101 1.13 7.91 20.81
C GLU A 101 0.71 6.78 21.78
N GLU A 102 -0.58 6.69 22.12
CA GLU A 102 -1.12 5.63 23.00
C GLU A 102 -1.60 4.41 22.23
N THR A 103 -2.02 4.58 20.96
CA THR A 103 -2.60 3.51 20.14
C THR A 103 -1.63 2.99 19.08
N GLU A 104 -0.50 3.67 18.89
CA GLU A 104 0.49 3.37 17.86
C GLU A 104 1.91 3.52 18.41
N ASP A 105 2.62 2.40 18.46
CA ASP A 105 4.00 2.35 18.96
C ASP A 105 5.01 2.86 17.91
N ASP A 106 4.68 2.78 16.61
CA ASP A 106 5.55 3.25 15.55
C ASP A 106 5.40 4.77 15.33
N HIS A 107 6.43 5.50 15.72
CA HIS A 107 6.55 6.96 15.56
C HIS A 107 6.29 7.46 14.13
N THR A 108 6.49 6.63 13.12
CA THR A 108 6.20 6.96 11.72
C THR A 108 4.71 7.23 11.51
N TYR A 109 3.84 6.48 12.18
CA TYR A 109 2.39 6.51 12.01
C TYR A 109 1.66 7.29 13.10
N GLN A 110 2.33 7.62 14.20
CA GLN A 110 1.77 8.49 15.25
C GLN A 110 1.28 9.82 14.69
N ASN A 111 0.14 10.30 15.22
CA ASN A 111 -0.53 11.54 14.83
C ASN A 111 -0.99 11.57 13.36
N ARG A 112 -1.21 10.39 12.75
CA ARG A 112 -1.76 10.27 11.40
C ARG A 112 -3.16 9.69 11.41
N TYR A 113 -3.94 10.14 10.44
CA TYR A 113 -5.19 9.49 10.07
C TYR A 113 -4.90 8.33 9.11
N PHE A 114 -4.92 7.10 9.62
CA PHE A 114 -4.54 5.89 8.88
C PHE A 114 -5.07 4.61 9.54
N TRP A 115 -4.86 3.45 8.92
CA TRP A 115 -5.23 2.17 9.53
C TRP A 115 -4.37 1.85 10.76
N PRO A 116 -4.97 1.36 11.87
CA PRO A 116 -4.24 0.79 13.00
C PRO A 116 -3.30 -0.35 12.61
N ALA A 117 -2.25 -0.60 13.41
CA ALA A 117 -1.22 -1.60 13.14
C ALA A 117 -1.80 -2.98 12.76
N GLU A 118 -2.74 -3.51 13.56
CA GLU A 118 -3.36 -4.81 13.30
C GLU A 118 -4.07 -4.89 11.92
N GLN A 119 -4.70 -3.79 11.51
CA GLN A 119 -5.37 -3.69 10.21
C GLN A 119 -4.36 -3.63 9.06
N ARG A 120 -3.29 -2.84 9.22
CA ARG A 120 -2.19 -2.75 8.25
C ARG A 120 -1.50 -4.08 8.05
N ASP A 121 -1.23 -4.80 9.14
CA ASP A 121 -0.52 -6.08 9.12
C ASP A 121 -1.31 -7.15 8.35
N ARG A 122 -2.65 -7.14 8.43
CA ARG A 122 -3.49 -8.05 7.64
C ARG A 122 -3.37 -7.79 6.14
N VAL A 123 -3.35 -6.52 5.73
CA VAL A 123 -3.15 -6.13 4.31
C VAL A 123 -1.75 -6.51 3.86
N LEU A 124 -0.73 -6.18 4.66
CA LEU A 124 0.66 -6.49 4.36
C LEU A 124 0.89 -8.00 4.22
N ALA A 125 0.32 -8.80 5.11
CA ALA A 125 0.42 -10.26 5.05
C ALA A 125 -0.17 -10.82 3.74
N ARG A 126 -1.31 -10.30 3.27
CA ARG A 126 -1.89 -10.73 1.98
C ARG A 126 -1.06 -10.27 0.79
N LEU A 127 -0.53 -9.06 0.83
CA LEU A 127 0.36 -8.57 -0.23
C LEU A 127 1.64 -9.41 -0.32
N LEU A 128 2.23 -9.77 0.82
CA LEU A 128 3.41 -10.65 0.88
C LEU A 128 3.11 -12.04 0.33
N ALA A 129 1.97 -12.63 0.70
CA ALA A 129 1.54 -13.92 0.17
C ALA A 129 1.34 -13.86 -1.35
N LEU A 130 0.64 -12.85 -1.86
CA LEU A 130 0.38 -12.67 -3.29
C LEU A 130 1.67 -12.40 -4.08
N ASN A 131 2.61 -11.65 -3.50
CA ASN A 131 3.93 -11.43 -4.10
C ASN A 131 4.71 -12.75 -4.21
N ALA A 132 4.72 -13.57 -3.14
CA ALA A 132 5.39 -14.87 -3.15
C ALA A 132 4.78 -15.84 -4.18
N GLU A 133 3.45 -15.89 -4.32
CA GLU A 133 2.76 -16.68 -5.32
C GLU A 133 3.17 -16.27 -6.75
N ARG A 134 3.10 -14.98 -7.06
CA ARG A 134 3.49 -14.47 -8.39
C ARG A 134 4.96 -14.69 -8.69
N HIS A 135 5.82 -14.51 -7.68
CA HIS A 135 7.24 -14.78 -7.85
C HIS A 135 7.49 -16.26 -8.19
N ALA A 136 6.80 -17.19 -7.52
CA ALA A 136 6.88 -18.61 -7.84
C ALA A 136 6.38 -18.90 -9.27
N GLU A 137 5.31 -18.25 -9.71
CA GLU A 137 4.81 -18.34 -11.09
C GLU A 137 5.82 -17.81 -12.12
N GLU A 138 6.47 -16.67 -11.85
CA GLU A 138 7.51 -16.10 -12.72
C GLU A 138 8.75 -17.00 -12.81
N VAL A 139 9.17 -17.59 -11.70
CA VAL A 139 10.26 -18.57 -11.65
C VAL A 139 9.90 -19.81 -12.47
N ALA A 140 8.69 -20.36 -12.28
CA ALA A 140 8.21 -21.50 -13.05
C ALA A 140 8.07 -21.20 -14.55
N ALA A 141 7.72 -19.96 -14.90
CA ALA A 141 7.63 -19.49 -16.28
C ALA A 141 8.98 -19.08 -16.90
N GLY A 142 10.08 -19.14 -16.14
CA GLY A 142 11.42 -18.75 -16.59
C GLY A 142 11.59 -17.25 -16.84
N ARG A 143 10.74 -16.41 -16.22
CA ARG A 143 10.69 -14.94 -16.38
C ARG A 143 11.25 -14.19 -15.17
N ALA A 144 11.85 -14.88 -14.21
CA ALA A 144 12.35 -14.26 -12.98
C ALA A 144 13.42 -13.19 -13.27
N PRO A 145 13.38 -12.03 -12.57
CA PRO A 145 14.40 -10.99 -12.72
C PRO A 145 15.78 -11.52 -12.33
N GLU A 146 16.83 -11.02 -12.99
CA GLU A 146 18.21 -11.54 -12.91
C GLU A 146 18.75 -11.64 -11.47
N ARG A 147 18.30 -10.74 -10.56
CA ARG A 147 18.61 -10.79 -9.12
C ARG A 147 17.97 -11.97 -8.39
N ALA A 148 16.73 -12.30 -8.71
CA ALA A 148 16.05 -13.44 -8.11
C ALA A 148 16.61 -14.76 -8.63
N ALA A 149 16.91 -14.83 -9.94
CA ALA A 149 17.62 -15.97 -10.52
C ALA A 149 18.99 -16.20 -9.85
N ARG A 150 19.71 -15.12 -9.54
CA ARG A 150 21.00 -15.19 -8.84
C ARG A 150 20.86 -15.66 -7.39
N ARG A 151 19.84 -15.19 -6.67
CA ARG A 151 19.57 -15.60 -5.28
C ARG A 151 19.12 -17.06 -5.18
N SER A 152 18.27 -17.51 -6.10
CA SER A 152 17.88 -18.92 -6.18
C SER A 152 19.05 -19.83 -6.58
N ALA A 153 19.98 -19.35 -7.40
CA ALA A 153 21.20 -20.09 -7.72
C ALA A 153 22.14 -20.21 -6.49
N GLU A 154 22.25 -19.14 -5.69
CA GLU A 154 23.06 -19.12 -4.46
C GLU A 154 22.48 -20.06 -3.38
N GLU A 155 21.15 -20.07 -3.21
CA GLU A 155 20.46 -21.00 -2.29
C GLU A 155 20.54 -22.47 -2.76
N ALA A 156 20.57 -22.72 -4.08
CA ALA A 156 20.77 -24.06 -4.62
C ALA A 156 22.21 -24.56 -4.44
N ASP A 157 23.19 -23.67 -4.57
CA ASP A 157 24.62 -23.96 -4.36
C ASP A 157 24.90 -24.28 -2.88
N GLU A 158 24.37 -23.48 -1.94
CA GLU A 158 24.47 -23.75 -0.49
C GLU A 158 23.81 -25.07 -0.09
N ALA A 159 22.65 -25.42 -0.68
CA ALA A 159 21.98 -26.69 -0.43
C ALA A 159 22.77 -27.89 -0.95
N GLN A 160 23.53 -27.72 -2.04
CA GLN A 160 24.38 -28.76 -2.61
C GLN A 160 25.67 -28.96 -1.80
N ASP A 161 26.30 -27.88 -1.35
CA ASP A 161 27.48 -27.92 -0.46
C ASP A 161 27.14 -28.55 0.91
N ALA A 162 25.93 -28.30 1.44
CA ALA A 162 25.49 -28.91 2.69
C ALA A 162 25.28 -30.43 2.59
N LEU A 163 25.00 -30.97 1.40
CA LEU A 163 24.81 -32.40 1.15
C LEU A 163 26.12 -33.13 0.85
N ASP A 164 27.13 -32.44 0.30
CA ASP A 164 28.46 -33.03 0.00
C ASP A 164 29.38 -33.10 1.24
N LEU A 165 29.01 -32.43 2.34
CA LEU A 165 29.74 -32.41 3.60
C LEU A 165 29.21 -33.39 4.68
N SER A 166 28.24 -34.24 4.33
CA SER A 166 27.60 -35.24 5.22
C SER A 166 27.73 -36.67 4.71
#